data_AF-A0A6M4BRY5-F1
#
_entry.id   AF-A0A6M4BRY5-F1
#
_cell.length_a   1.000
_cell.length_b   1.000
_cell.length_c   1.000
_cell.angle_alpha   90.00
_cell.angle_beta   90.00
_cell.angle_gamma   90.00
#
_symmetry.space_group_name_H-M   'P 1'
#
loop_
_entity.id
_entity.type
_entity.pdbx_description
1 polymer ?
#
loop_
_entity_poly.entity_id
_entity_poly.type
_entity_poly.pdbx_seq_one_letter_code
_entity_poly.pdbx_strand_id
1 'polypeptide(L)'
;NDPNKGTWKVTLQPHIYEPFMQYCPDRDLRWNAWQAHVQRCSNYVNKELETAINLDNIRGYRKEQANILGYETYADMSMETKMAGSVENVNNVLDSLLESARSMQDVEIELLQRFAKKRGFDVKLEQWDIPYWQRKQKWSLYSFDEDKIREFFPLPRVINSLFNLCSTLFKIQIVERSNISTWHKDVKFYDVYDESNNVPIAGFYLDPYARQDQKIRIHDDAGWHISM
;
A
#
# COMPACT_ATOMS: atom_id res chain seq x y z
N ASN A 1 -15.89 0.77 -28.46
CA ASN A 1 -15.58 1.57 -27.26
C ASN A 1 -14.50 2.57 -27.62
N ASP A 2 -14.90 3.75 -28.08
CA ASP A 2 -13.96 4.84 -28.36
C ASP A 2 -13.53 5.43 -27.01
N PRO A 3 -12.22 5.39 -26.64
CA PRO A 3 -11.74 5.97 -25.40
C PRO A 3 -12.08 7.46 -25.22
N ASN A 4 -12.50 8.13 -26.31
CA ASN A 4 -12.86 9.55 -26.32
C ASN A 4 -14.38 9.80 -26.30
N LYS A 5 -15.22 8.76 -26.38
CA LYS A 5 -16.69 8.88 -26.35
C LYS A 5 -17.23 8.11 -25.14
N GLY A 6 -17.28 8.81 -24.00
CA GLY A 6 -17.73 8.27 -22.71
C GLY A 6 -19.19 7.76 -22.69
N THR A 7 -19.69 7.28 -21.55
CA THR A 7 -19.29 7.59 -20.15
C THR A 7 -18.22 6.67 -19.54
N TRP A 8 -17.29 7.26 -18.78
CA TRP A 8 -16.25 6.55 -18.03
C TRP A 8 -16.67 6.34 -16.58
N LYS A 9 -16.41 5.14 -16.03
CA LYS A 9 -16.61 4.84 -14.62
C LYS A 9 -15.26 4.77 -13.91
N VAL A 10 -15.00 5.72 -13.03
CA VAL A 10 -13.84 5.70 -12.13
C VAL A 10 -14.25 4.96 -10.85
N THR A 11 -13.52 3.92 -10.48
CA THR A 11 -13.76 3.19 -9.22
C THR A 11 -12.70 3.56 -8.19
N LEU A 12 -12.97 3.26 -6.92
CA LEU A 12 -12.07 3.54 -5.80
C LEU A 12 -11.07 2.39 -5.54
N GLN A 13 -10.90 1.48 -6.50
CA GLN A 13 -9.84 0.47 -6.43
C GLN A 13 -8.48 1.18 -6.57
N PRO A 14 -7.46 0.85 -5.75
CA PRO A 14 -6.19 1.59 -5.72
C PRO A 14 -5.54 1.78 -7.10
N HIS A 15 -5.53 0.72 -7.92
CA HIS A 15 -4.95 0.73 -9.26
C HIS A 15 -5.69 1.61 -10.29
N ILE A 16 -6.90 2.09 -9.97
CA ILE A 16 -7.65 3.07 -10.78
C ILE A 16 -7.59 4.45 -10.13
N TYR A 17 -7.82 4.51 -8.82
CA TYR A 17 -7.86 5.75 -8.06
C TYR A 17 -6.50 6.48 -8.06
N GLU A 18 -5.40 5.79 -7.80
CA GLU A 18 -4.08 6.43 -7.69
C GLU A 18 -3.64 7.07 -9.03
N PRO A 19 -3.68 6.37 -10.19
CA PRO A 19 -3.39 7.02 -11.46
C PRO A 19 -4.37 8.15 -11.78
N PHE A 20 -5.64 8.00 -11.44
CA PHE A 20 -6.62 9.08 -11.65
C PHE A 20 -6.21 10.36 -10.91
N MET A 21 -5.81 10.26 -9.64
CA MET A 21 -5.34 11.41 -8.85
C MET A 21 -4.04 12.03 -9.40
N GLN A 22 -3.16 11.22 -10.00
CA GLN A 22 -1.88 11.69 -10.54
C GLN A 22 -2.02 12.33 -11.94
N TYR A 23 -2.91 11.84 -12.78
CA TYR A 23 -2.97 12.19 -14.21
C TYR A 23 -4.18 13.03 -14.60
N CYS A 24 -5.29 12.99 -13.85
CA CYS A 24 -6.48 13.78 -14.16
C CYS A 24 -6.17 15.29 -14.05
N PRO A 25 -6.26 16.07 -15.14
CA PRO A 25 -5.96 17.50 -15.09
C PRO A 25 -7.04 18.32 -14.38
N ASP A 26 -8.28 17.83 -14.39
CA ASP A 26 -9.45 18.48 -13.79
C ASP A 26 -9.40 18.36 -12.26
N ARG A 27 -9.36 19.51 -11.59
CA ARG A 27 -9.27 19.59 -10.13
C ARG A 27 -10.55 19.15 -9.44
N ASP A 28 -11.71 19.46 -10.00
CA ASP A 28 -13.00 19.15 -9.38
C ASP A 28 -13.26 17.65 -9.46
N LEU A 29 -12.85 17.01 -10.56
CA LEU A 29 -12.86 15.55 -10.66
C LEU A 29 -11.93 14.88 -9.64
N ARG A 30 -10.72 15.41 -9.43
CA ARG A 30 -9.82 14.91 -8.36
C ARG A 30 -10.42 15.11 -6.97
N TRP A 31 -11.03 16.26 -6.71
CA TRP A 31 -11.72 16.52 -5.45
C TRP A 31 -12.86 15.53 -5.21
N ASN A 32 -13.72 15.30 -6.22
CA ASN A 32 -14.82 14.32 -6.14
C ASN A 32 -14.31 12.91 -5.86
N ALA A 33 -13.26 12.47 -6.57
CA ALA A 33 -12.66 11.16 -6.35
C ALA A 33 -12.05 11.04 -4.94
N TRP A 34 -11.33 12.06 -4.49
CA TRP A 34 -10.74 12.12 -3.15
C TRP A 34 -11.80 12.07 -2.06
N GLN A 35 -12.86 12.88 -2.17
CA GLN A 35 -14.01 12.88 -1.25
C GLN A 35 -14.64 11.48 -1.16
N ALA A 36 -14.96 10.88 -2.30
CA ALA A 36 -15.52 9.53 -2.34
C ALA A 36 -14.59 8.49 -1.71
N HIS A 37 -13.27 8.64 -1.87
CA HIS A 37 -12.27 7.73 -1.30
C HIS A 37 -12.13 7.85 0.22
N VAL A 38 -12.06 9.07 0.77
CA VAL A 38 -11.87 9.31 2.22
C VAL A 38 -13.15 9.07 3.02
N GLN A 39 -14.32 9.16 2.40
CA GLN A 39 -15.61 8.91 3.04
C GLN A 39 -16.08 7.45 2.92
N ARG A 40 -15.26 6.53 2.40
CA ARG A 40 -15.62 5.10 2.31
C ARG A 40 -15.95 4.55 3.69
N CYS A 41 -17.03 3.78 3.77
CA CYS A 41 -17.53 3.17 5.00
C CYS A 41 -17.86 4.18 6.12
N SER A 42 -17.98 5.47 5.78
CA SER A 42 -18.46 6.50 6.70
C SER A 42 -19.99 6.58 6.67
N ASN A 43 -20.54 7.23 7.70
CA ASN A 43 -21.97 7.53 7.81
C ASN A 43 -22.48 8.55 6.78
N TYR A 44 -21.60 9.20 6.01
CA TYR A 44 -21.96 10.27 5.07
C TYR A 44 -22.39 9.77 3.67
N VAL A 45 -22.07 8.52 3.30
CA VAL A 45 -22.25 8.02 1.92
C VAL A 45 -23.28 6.90 1.85
N ASN A 46 -23.01 5.76 2.49
CA ASN A 46 -23.92 4.61 2.51
C ASN A 46 -23.96 4.01 3.91
N LYS A 47 -25.11 4.15 4.57
CA LYS A 47 -25.35 3.66 5.92
C LYS A 47 -25.25 2.14 6.04
N GLU A 48 -25.55 1.39 4.97
CA GLU A 48 -25.43 -0.07 4.96
C GLU A 48 -23.97 -0.56 4.98
N LEU A 49 -23.04 0.29 4.53
CA LEU A 49 -21.60 0.01 4.50
C LEU A 49 -20.85 0.70 5.65
N GLU A 50 -21.55 1.34 6.57
CA GLU A 50 -20.96 2.07 7.68
C GLU A 50 -20.23 1.13 8.64
N THR A 51 -18.98 1.46 8.99
CA THR A 51 -18.16 0.65 9.92
C THR A 51 -17.93 1.28 11.28
N ALA A 52 -18.44 2.50 11.53
CA ALA A 52 -18.20 3.24 12.76
C ALA A 52 -18.65 2.46 14.02
N ILE A 53 -19.89 1.93 14.00
CA ILE A 53 -20.43 1.12 15.10
C ILE A 53 -19.58 -0.13 15.36
N ASN A 54 -19.15 -0.81 14.30
CA ASN A 54 -18.29 -2.00 14.42
C ASN A 54 -16.94 -1.65 15.03
N LEU A 55 -16.34 -0.52 14.64
CA LEU A 55 -15.09 -0.04 15.21
C LEU A 55 -15.23 0.31 16.69
N ASP A 56 -16.32 0.97 17.09
CA ASP A 56 -16.56 1.30 18.50
C ASP A 56 -16.79 0.04 19.35
N ASN A 57 -17.51 -0.95 18.83
CA ASN A 57 -17.64 -2.25 19.50
C ASN A 57 -16.27 -2.93 19.67
N ILE A 58 -15.44 -2.96 18.62
CA ILE A 58 -14.07 -3.52 18.70
C ILE A 58 -13.24 -2.79 19.76
N ARG A 59 -13.33 -1.45 19.83
CA ARG A 59 -12.63 -0.66 20.85
C ARG A 59 -13.11 -1.00 22.24
N GLY A 60 -14.43 -1.16 22.43
CA GLY A 60 -15.04 -1.58 23.68
C GLY A 60 -14.53 -2.96 24.13
N TYR A 61 -14.61 -3.97 23.25
CA TYR A 61 -14.14 -5.33 23.55
C TYR A 61 -12.64 -5.39 23.82
N ARG A 62 -11.83 -4.63 23.08
CA ARG A 62 -10.38 -4.54 23.34
C ARG A 62 -10.07 -3.95 24.71
N LYS A 63 -10.82 -2.92 25.13
CA LYS A 63 -10.69 -2.34 26.46
C LYS A 63 -11.09 -3.35 27.55
N GLU A 64 -12.20 -4.04 27.36
CA GLU A 64 -12.65 -5.09 28.30
C GLU A 64 -11.62 -6.22 28.42
N GLN A 65 -11.09 -6.70 27.30
CA GLN A 65 -10.04 -7.71 27.25
C GLN A 65 -8.80 -7.30 28.05
N ALA A 66 -8.31 -6.07 27.86
CA ALA A 66 -7.16 -5.54 28.58
C ALA A 66 -7.42 -5.48 30.09
N ASN A 67 -8.59 -4.97 30.49
CA ASN A 67 -8.98 -4.87 31.90
C ASN A 67 -9.07 -6.24 32.58
N ILE A 68 -9.65 -7.25 31.93
CA ILE A 68 -9.75 -8.61 32.47
C ILE A 68 -8.37 -9.21 32.73
N LEU A 69 -7.40 -8.90 31.88
CA LEU A 69 -6.03 -9.37 31.98
C LEU A 69 -5.14 -8.49 32.88
N GLY A 70 -5.70 -7.45 33.49
CA GLY A 70 -4.99 -6.58 34.44
C GLY A 70 -4.17 -5.46 33.81
N TYR A 71 -4.37 -5.14 32.53
CA TYR A 71 -3.70 -4.05 31.82
C TYR A 71 -4.55 -2.77 31.84
N GLU A 72 -3.88 -1.60 31.83
CA GLU A 72 -4.55 -0.29 31.77
C GLU A 72 -5.23 -0.04 30.43
N THR A 73 -4.54 -0.38 29.33
CA THR A 73 -5.08 -0.27 27.97
C THR A 73 -4.77 -1.50 27.13
N TYR A 74 -5.53 -1.67 26.04
CA TYR A 74 -5.22 -2.68 25.04
C TYR A 74 -3.85 -2.45 24.38
N ALA A 75 -3.40 -1.20 24.30
CA ALA A 75 -2.09 -0.89 23.73
C ALA A 75 -0.98 -1.46 24.63
N ASP A 76 -1.08 -1.27 25.95
CA ASP A 76 -0.12 -1.83 26.92
C ASP A 76 -0.09 -3.35 26.85
N MET A 77 -1.27 -3.99 26.88
CA MET A 77 -1.39 -5.45 26.71
C MET A 77 -0.75 -5.94 25.42
N SER A 78 -0.91 -5.18 24.32
CA SER A 78 -0.37 -5.55 23.03
C SER A 78 1.14 -5.36 22.92
N MET A 79 1.78 -4.57 23.80
CA MET A 79 3.22 -4.32 23.75
C MET A 79 4.05 -5.47 24.31
N GLU A 80 3.49 -6.29 25.20
CA GLU A 80 4.18 -7.44 25.84
C GLU A 80 4.86 -8.40 24.85
N THR A 81 4.27 -8.56 23.65
CA THR A 81 4.80 -9.47 22.61
C THR A 81 5.55 -8.73 21.51
N LYS A 82 5.63 -7.39 21.57
CA LYS A 82 6.23 -6.56 20.51
C LYS A 82 7.62 -6.11 20.93
N MET A 83 8.51 -5.97 19.94
CA MET A 83 9.86 -5.45 20.17
C MET A 83 9.89 -4.06 20.81
N ALA A 84 8.84 -3.24 20.64
CA ALA A 84 8.75 -1.93 21.24
C ALA A 84 8.66 -1.97 22.78
N GLY A 85 8.07 -3.03 23.36
CA GLY A 85 7.99 -3.28 24.80
C GLY A 85 7.07 -2.34 25.60
N SER A 86 6.82 -1.11 25.16
CA SER A 86 5.91 -0.17 25.83
C SER A 86 5.31 0.85 24.87
N VAL A 87 4.18 1.44 25.26
CA VAL A 87 3.53 2.54 24.51
C VAL A 87 4.39 3.80 24.50
N GLU A 88 5.11 4.06 25.60
CA GLU A 88 6.07 5.17 25.70
C GLU A 88 7.18 5.06 24.64
N ASN A 89 7.75 3.87 24.46
CA ASN A 89 8.77 3.66 23.43
C ASN A 89 8.22 3.91 22.01
N VAL A 90 6.97 3.49 21.75
CA VAL A 90 6.31 3.79 20.46
C VAL A 90 6.17 5.30 20.25
N ASN A 91 5.69 6.03 21.25
CA ASN A 91 5.54 7.49 21.16
C ASN A 91 6.89 8.18 20.97
N ASN A 92 7.92 7.79 21.71
CA ASN A 92 9.27 8.34 21.57
C ASN A 92 9.82 8.17 20.14
N VAL A 93 9.58 7.01 19.52
CA VAL A 93 9.98 6.77 18.12
C VAL A 93 9.19 7.64 17.15
N LEU A 94 7.87 7.77 17.34
CA LEU A 94 7.02 8.61 16.50
C LEU A 94 7.36 10.10 16.62
N ASP A 95 7.64 10.57 17.84
CA ASP A 95 8.03 11.96 18.11
C ASP A 95 9.40 12.27 17.51
N SER A 96 10.37 11.36 17.65
CA SER A 96 11.70 11.51 17.03
C SER A 96 11.62 11.56 15.51
N LEU A 97 10.75 10.73 14.91
CA LEU A 97 10.50 10.74 13.48
C LEU A 97 9.82 12.05 13.04
N LEU A 98 8.82 12.51 13.80
CA LEU A 98 8.11 13.75 13.52
C LEU A 98 9.05 14.96 13.58
N GLU A 99 9.89 15.06 14.62
CA GLU A 99 10.87 16.13 14.78
C GLU A 99 11.83 16.18 13.57
N SER A 100 12.30 15.02 13.13
CA SER A 100 13.22 14.91 12.00
C SER A 100 12.55 15.19 10.65
N ALA A 101 11.33 14.70 10.43
CA ALA A 101 10.65 14.75 9.13
C ALA A 101 9.89 16.06 8.88
N ARG A 102 9.36 16.71 9.94
CA ARG A 102 8.45 17.85 9.80
C ARG A 102 9.08 19.04 9.10
N SER A 103 10.31 19.39 9.47
CA SER A 103 11.02 20.52 8.84
C SER A 103 11.21 20.31 7.33
N MET A 104 11.55 19.10 6.91
CA MET A 104 11.68 18.76 5.51
C MET A 104 10.33 18.74 4.79
N GLN A 105 9.28 18.20 5.43
CA GLN A 105 7.93 18.21 4.89
C GLN A 105 7.45 19.64 4.58
N ASP A 106 7.66 20.59 5.49
CA ASP A 106 7.28 21.99 5.29
C ASP A 106 7.98 22.58 4.07
N VAL A 107 9.27 22.31 3.90
CA VAL A 107 10.07 22.71 2.73
C VAL A 107 9.53 22.07 1.44
N GLU A 108 9.24 20.77 1.44
CA GLU A 108 8.74 20.05 0.27
C GLU A 108 7.38 20.57 -0.20
N ILE A 109 6.45 20.80 0.73
CA ILE A 109 5.13 21.36 0.42
C ILE A 109 5.27 22.79 -0.11
N GLU A 110 6.16 23.61 0.45
CA GLU A 110 6.41 24.96 -0.07
C GLU A 110 7.02 24.92 -1.47
N LEU A 111 8.00 24.05 -1.72
CA LEU A 111 8.60 23.86 -3.04
C LEU A 111 7.56 23.39 -4.06
N LEU A 112 6.66 22.48 -3.67
CA LEU A 112 5.58 22.00 -4.50
C LEU A 112 4.57 23.13 -4.81
N GLN A 113 4.21 23.93 -3.81
CA GLN A 113 3.33 25.10 -3.98
C GLN A 113 3.95 26.13 -4.94
N ARG A 114 5.24 26.45 -4.77
CA ARG A 114 5.98 27.34 -5.67
C ARG A 114 6.05 26.77 -7.09
N PHE A 115 6.28 25.46 -7.22
CA PHE A 115 6.31 24.77 -8.51
C PHE A 115 4.97 24.85 -9.25
N ALA A 116 3.87 24.63 -8.53
CA ALA A 116 2.51 24.73 -9.05
C ALA A 116 2.15 26.17 -9.44
N LYS A 117 2.47 27.15 -8.59
CA LYS A 117 2.23 28.58 -8.85
C LYS A 117 2.92 29.09 -10.10
N LYS A 118 4.18 28.70 -10.33
CA LYS A 118 4.92 29.03 -11.56
C LYS A 118 4.25 28.50 -12.85
N ARG A 119 3.26 27.61 -12.73
CA ARG A 119 2.50 26.99 -13.83
C ARG A 119 1.02 27.39 -13.83
N GLY A 120 0.68 28.50 -13.18
CA GLY A 120 -0.67 29.07 -13.19
C GLY A 120 -1.64 28.47 -12.16
N PHE A 121 -1.13 27.80 -11.12
CA PHE A 121 -1.95 27.33 -10.01
C PHE A 121 -1.83 28.28 -8.82
N ASP A 122 -2.74 29.25 -8.75
CA ASP A 122 -2.68 30.36 -7.79
C ASP A 122 -3.42 30.10 -6.46
N VAL A 123 -3.96 28.89 -6.27
CA VAL A 123 -4.61 28.48 -5.02
C VAL A 123 -3.68 27.65 -4.13
N LYS A 124 -3.98 27.60 -2.83
CA LYS A 124 -3.27 26.73 -1.89
C LYS A 124 -3.49 25.26 -2.29
N LEU A 125 -2.42 24.47 -2.28
CA LEU A 125 -2.49 23.03 -2.51
C LEU A 125 -3.29 22.37 -1.40
N GLU A 126 -4.25 21.55 -1.82
CA GLU A 126 -5.03 20.68 -0.96
C GLU A 126 -4.63 19.21 -1.20
N GLN A 127 -5.13 18.29 -0.37
CA GLN A 127 -4.72 16.87 -0.42
C GLN A 127 -4.92 16.21 -1.80
N TRP A 128 -5.99 16.58 -2.52
CA TRP A 128 -6.30 16.07 -3.86
C TRP A 128 -5.47 16.71 -4.98
N ASP A 129 -4.69 17.74 -4.67
CA ASP A 129 -3.79 18.40 -5.61
C ASP A 129 -2.37 17.81 -5.55
N ILE A 130 -1.97 17.26 -4.40
CA ILE A 130 -0.61 16.76 -4.15
C ILE A 130 -0.15 15.73 -5.19
N PRO A 131 -0.87 14.61 -5.45
CA PRO A 131 -0.37 13.57 -6.36
C PRO A 131 -0.13 14.10 -7.79
N TYR A 132 -1.02 14.98 -8.27
CA TYR A 132 -0.93 15.57 -9.60
C TYR A 132 0.29 16.47 -9.76
N TRP A 133 0.51 17.38 -8.80
CA TRP A 133 1.63 18.31 -8.86
C TRP A 133 2.96 17.62 -8.54
N GLN A 134 2.98 16.65 -7.63
CA GLN A 134 4.17 15.89 -7.28
C GLN A 134 4.68 15.10 -8.50
N ARG A 135 3.79 14.44 -9.25
CA ARG A 135 4.15 13.78 -10.52
C ARG A 135 4.77 14.78 -11.50
N LYS A 136 4.16 15.95 -11.71
CA LYS A 136 4.69 16.98 -12.62
C LYS A 136 6.05 17.52 -12.16
N GLN A 137 6.24 17.72 -10.86
CA GLN A 137 7.49 18.18 -10.28
C GLN A 137 8.59 17.13 -10.46
N LYS A 138 8.30 15.86 -10.16
CA LYS A 138 9.22 14.75 -10.37
C LYS A 138 9.64 14.63 -11.83
N TRP A 139 8.69 14.74 -12.76
CA TRP A 139 9.00 14.78 -14.20
C TRP A 139 9.91 15.96 -14.54
N SER A 140 9.60 17.16 -14.05
CA SER A 140 10.37 18.37 -14.35
C SER A 140 11.79 18.36 -13.78
N LEU A 141 12.02 17.71 -12.64
CA LEU A 141 13.33 17.67 -11.98
C LEU A 141 14.20 16.52 -12.49
N TYR A 142 13.61 15.37 -12.78
CA TYR A 142 14.35 14.13 -13.02
C TYR A 142 14.12 13.53 -14.40
N SER A 143 13.27 14.12 -15.24
CA SER A 143 12.77 13.50 -16.49
C SER A 143 12.24 12.08 -16.24
N PHE A 144 11.65 11.87 -15.06
CA PHE A 144 11.23 10.55 -14.59
C PHE A 144 9.98 10.10 -15.34
N ASP A 145 10.17 9.14 -16.24
CA ASP A 145 9.11 8.53 -17.03
C ASP A 145 8.87 7.09 -16.55
N GLU A 146 7.82 6.90 -15.76
CA GLU A 146 7.49 5.61 -15.19
C GLU A 146 7.11 4.57 -16.27
N ASP A 147 6.50 5.02 -17.36
CA ASP A 147 6.09 4.14 -18.45
C ASP A 147 7.31 3.57 -19.17
N LYS A 148 8.32 4.42 -19.43
CA LYS A 148 9.61 3.96 -19.97
C LYS A 148 10.34 3.04 -19.01
N ILE A 149 10.33 3.34 -17.71
CA ILE A 149 10.98 2.48 -16.71
C ILE A 149 10.34 1.09 -16.71
N ARG A 150 9.00 1.01 -16.81
CA ARG A 150 8.26 -0.26 -16.81
C ARG A 150 8.72 -1.22 -17.90
N GLU A 151 9.13 -0.72 -19.06
CA GLU A 151 9.69 -1.54 -20.15
C GLU A 151 10.93 -2.34 -19.73
N PHE A 152 11.71 -1.83 -18.76
CA PHE A 152 12.91 -2.51 -18.25
C PHE A 152 12.62 -3.57 -17.19
N PHE A 153 11.40 -3.63 -16.64
CA PHE A 153 11.00 -4.55 -15.57
C PHE A 153 9.90 -5.55 -15.99
N PRO A 154 10.08 -6.34 -17.06
CA PRO A 154 9.13 -7.39 -17.39
C PRO A 154 9.15 -8.47 -16.30
N LEU A 155 7.96 -8.89 -15.85
CA LEU A 155 7.79 -9.79 -14.71
C LEU A 155 8.70 -11.04 -14.75
N PRO A 156 8.82 -11.80 -15.86
CA PRO A 156 9.70 -12.97 -15.90
C PRO A 156 11.17 -12.64 -15.61
N ARG A 157 11.66 -11.49 -16.07
CA ARG A 157 13.03 -11.03 -15.83
C ARG A 157 13.24 -10.66 -14.36
N VAL A 158 12.27 -9.97 -13.76
CA VAL A 158 12.32 -9.57 -12.35
C VAL A 158 12.33 -10.79 -11.44
N ILE A 159 11.45 -11.76 -11.67
CA ILE A 159 11.37 -13.00 -10.87
C ILE A 159 12.67 -13.80 -10.98
N ASN A 160 13.19 -13.99 -12.20
CA ASN A 160 14.45 -14.70 -12.39
C ASN A 160 15.62 -13.99 -11.68
N SER A 161 15.70 -12.66 -11.81
CA SER A 161 16.74 -11.88 -11.14
C SER A 161 16.64 -11.94 -9.62
N LEU A 162 15.42 -11.92 -9.08
CA LEU A 162 15.16 -12.08 -7.65
C LEU A 162 15.62 -13.46 -7.16
N PHE A 163 15.31 -14.53 -7.90
CA PHE A 163 15.75 -15.88 -7.53
C PHE A 163 17.28 -16.00 -7.55
N ASN A 164 17.95 -15.44 -8.56
CA ASN A 164 19.41 -15.43 -8.61
C ASN A 164 20.04 -14.66 -7.45
N LEU A 165 19.43 -13.54 -7.04
CA LEU A 165 19.87 -12.78 -5.87
C LEU A 165 19.72 -13.61 -4.60
N CYS A 166 18.58 -14.27 -4.40
CA CYS A 166 18.36 -15.18 -3.29
C CYS A 166 19.37 -16.34 -3.29
N SER A 167 19.66 -16.93 -4.45
CA SER A 167 20.69 -17.96 -4.58
C SER A 167 22.07 -17.46 -4.18
N THR A 168 22.41 -16.23 -4.54
CA THR A 168 23.71 -15.63 -4.19
C THR A 168 23.84 -15.39 -2.69
N LEU A 169 22.80 -14.81 -2.07
CA LEU A 169 22.80 -14.39 -0.66
C LEU A 169 22.61 -15.56 0.31
N PHE A 170 21.67 -16.45 0.00
CA PHE A 170 21.22 -17.50 0.93
C PHE A 170 21.66 -18.91 0.53
N LYS A 171 22.38 -19.06 -0.59
CA LYS A 171 22.85 -20.36 -1.08
C LYS A 171 21.70 -21.37 -1.26
N ILE A 172 20.58 -20.87 -1.79
CA ILE A 172 19.41 -21.69 -2.13
C ILE A 172 19.21 -21.75 -3.63
N GLN A 173 18.60 -22.82 -4.13
CA GLN A 173 18.17 -22.93 -5.52
C GLN A 173 16.65 -23.00 -5.60
N ILE A 174 16.06 -22.14 -6.43
CA ILE A 174 14.61 -22.07 -6.63
C ILE A 174 14.30 -22.62 -8.02
N VAL A 175 13.50 -23.68 -8.10
CA VAL A 175 13.20 -24.38 -9.37
C VAL A 175 11.70 -24.51 -9.55
N GLU A 176 11.19 -24.13 -10.72
CA GLU A 176 9.78 -24.31 -11.06
C GLU A 176 9.48 -25.81 -11.17
N ARG A 177 8.44 -26.27 -10.46
CA ARG A 177 7.96 -27.65 -10.55
C ARG A 177 6.61 -27.69 -11.24
N SER A 178 6.60 -28.38 -12.38
CA SER A 178 5.39 -28.65 -13.16
C SER A 178 4.54 -29.76 -12.53
N ASN A 179 3.30 -29.90 -13.01
CA ASN A 179 2.34 -30.94 -12.62
C ASN A 179 1.89 -30.87 -11.14
N ILE A 180 1.92 -29.68 -10.55
CA ILE A 180 1.30 -29.39 -9.26
C ILE A 180 -0.12 -28.88 -9.48
N SER A 181 -1.05 -29.36 -8.65
CA SER A 181 -2.43 -28.86 -8.65
C SER A 181 -2.43 -27.39 -8.22
N THR A 182 -3.04 -26.53 -9.03
CA THR A 182 -3.14 -25.09 -8.78
C THR A 182 -4.59 -24.63 -8.91
N TRP A 183 -4.96 -23.56 -8.19
CA TRP A 183 -6.30 -22.98 -8.27
C TRP A 183 -6.51 -22.13 -9.53
N HIS A 184 -5.43 -21.76 -10.24
CA HIS A 184 -5.52 -21.00 -11.48
C HIS A 184 -4.32 -21.26 -12.40
N LYS A 185 -4.55 -21.20 -13.72
CA LYS A 185 -3.55 -21.49 -14.78
C LYS A 185 -2.29 -20.61 -14.77
N ASP A 186 -2.36 -19.42 -14.18
CA ASP A 186 -1.20 -18.52 -14.11
C ASP A 186 -0.41 -18.67 -12.80
N VAL A 187 -0.88 -19.53 -11.90
CA VAL A 187 -0.18 -19.83 -10.64
C VAL A 187 0.94 -20.82 -10.96
N LYS A 188 2.13 -20.52 -10.47
CA LYS A 188 3.30 -21.40 -10.59
C LYS A 188 3.71 -21.91 -9.23
N PHE A 189 4.26 -23.12 -9.17
CA PHE A 189 4.83 -23.68 -7.95
C PHE A 189 6.34 -23.82 -8.10
N TYR A 190 7.08 -23.48 -7.04
CA TYR A 190 8.52 -23.56 -7.01
C TYR A 190 8.98 -24.36 -5.79
N ASP A 191 9.92 -25.27 -6.03
CA ASP A 191 10.67 -25.95 -4.98
C ASP A 191 11.91 -25.12 -4.61
N VAL A 192 12.26 -25.12 -3.33
CA VAL A 192 13.45 -24.49 -2.78
C VAL A 192 14.39 -25.55 -2.26
N TYR A 193 15.63 -25.55 -2.76
CA TYR A 193 16.69 -26.46 -2.37
C TYR A 193 17.79 -25.70 -1.64
N ASP A 194 18.42 -26.36 -0.67
CA ASP A 194 19.73 -25.96 -0.13
C ASP A 194 20.83 -26.43 -1.10
N GLU A 195 21.89 -25.65 -1.28
CA GLU A 195 23.04 -25.99 -2.14
C GLU A 195 23.62 -27.38 -1.87
N SER A 196 23.50 -27.88 -0.64
CA SER A 196 24.02 -29.17 -0.20
C SER A 196 23.08 -30.37 -0.38
N ASN A 197 21.80 -30.13 -0.69
CA ASN A 197 20.76 -31.15 -0.54
C ASN A 197 19.93 -31.34 -1.80
N ASN A 198 19.76 -32.60 -2.23
CA ASN A 198 18.92 -32.95 -3.39
C ASN A 198 17.43 -33.05 -3.04
N VAL A 199 17.05 -32.79 -1.79
CA VAL A 199 15.66 -32.80 -1.32
C VAL A 199 15.21 -31.35 -1.10
N PRO A 200 14.04 -30.95 -1.61
CA PRO A 200 13.54 -29.60 -1.39
C PRO A 200 13.23 -29.38 0.09
N ILE A 201 13.70 -28.26 0.64
CA ILE A 201 13.51 -27.85 2.03
C ILE A 201 12.20 -27.07 2.23
N ALA A 202 11.67 -26.49 1.15
CA ALA A 202 10.41 -25.76 1.13
C ALA A 202 9.85 -25.72 -0.30
N GLY A 203 8.62 -25.25 -0.43
CA GLY A 203 8.03 -24.89 -1.72
C GLY A 203 7.00 -23.79 -1.56
N PHE A 204 6.77 -23.02 -2.62
CA PHE A 204 5.82 -21.91 -2.59
C PHE A 204 5.08 -21.74 -3.92
N TYR A 205 3.88 -21.18 -3.83
CA TYR A 205 3.08 -20.77 -4.98
C TYR A 205 3.32 -19.29 -5.30
N LEU A 206 3.45 -18.97 -6.58
CA LEU A 206 3.51 -17.61 -7.10
C LEU A 206 2.26 -17.35 -7.94
N ASP A 207 1.37 -16.48 -7.44
CA ASP A 207 0.21 -15.98 -8.18
C ASP A 207 0.38 -14.46 -8.41
N PRO A 208 0.93 -14.02 -9.55
CA PRO A 208 1.32 -12.63 -9.73
C PRO A 208 0.21 -11.70 -10.25
N TYR A 209 -0.90 -12.23 -10.80
CA TYR A 209 -1.90 -11.41 -11.51
C TYR A 209 -3.17 -11.16 -10.69
N ALA A 210 -3.67 -9.92 -10.69
CA ALA A 210 -4.96 -9.60 -10.06
C ALA A 210 -6.14 -10.16 -10.87
N ARG A 211 -7.19 -10.64 -10.18
CA ARG A 211 -8.42 -11.16 -10.79
C ARG A 211 -9.66 -10.65 -10.03
N GLN A 212 -10.82 -10.61 -10.70
CA GLN A 212 -12.06 -10.07 -10.13
C GLN A 212 -12.68 -11.03 -9.09
N ASP A 213 -12.56 -12.32 -9.35
CA ASP A 213 -12.80 -13.42 -8.44
C ASP A 213 -11.63 -13.52 -7.46
N GLN A 214 -11.94 -13.36 -6.18
CA GLN A 214 -11.02 -13.14 -5.08
C GLN A 214 -9.77 -14.03 -5.14
N LYS A 215 -8.58 -13.41 -5.16
CA LYS A 215 -7.47 -14.00 -4.42
C LYS A 215 -7.92 -14.02 -2.97
N ILE A 216 -8.02 -15.21 -2.39
CA ILE A 216 -8.20 -15.35 -0.95
C ILE A 216 -7.02 -14.59 -0.32
N ARG A 217 -7.28 -13.36 0.14
CA ARG A 217 -6.48 -12.77 1.20
C ARG A 217 -6.87 -13.59 2.41
N ILE A 218 -6.14 -14.69 2.65
CA ILE A 218 -6.20 -15.30 3.96
C ILE A 218 -5.68 -14.20 4.86
N HIS A 219 -6.59 -13.57 5.60
CA HIS A 219 -6.24 -12.79 6.77
C HIS A 219 -5.77 -13.79 7.83
N ASP A 220 -4.59 -14.39 7.62
CA ASP A 220 -3.83 -14.98 8.70
C ASP A 220 -3.24 -13.80 9.46
N ASP A 221 -3.83 -13.45 10.60
CA ASP A 221 -3.24 -12.84 11.81
C ASP A 221 -2.07 -11.84 11.69
N ALA A 222 -1.89 -11.16 10.57
CA ALA A 222 -1.02 -10.02 10.43
C ALA A 222 -1.83 -8.79 10.84
N GLY A 223 -1.70 -8.43 12.12
CA GLY A 223 -2.37 -7.31 12.74
C GLY A 223 -2.40 -6.06 11.86
N TRP A 224 -3.58 -5.44 11.80
CA TRP A 224 -3.74 -4.11 11.24
C TRP A 224 -2.91 -3.11 12.07
N HIS A 225 -1.76 -2.70 11.55
CA HIS A 225 -1.08 -1.48 11.98
C HIS A 225 -1.74 -0.33 11.22
N ILE A 226 -2.58 0.44 11.91
CA ILE A 226 -3.03 1.76 11.45
C ILE A 226 -2.03 2.74 12.07
N SER A 227 -1.14 3.30 11.25
CA SER A 227 -0.41 4.51 11.60
C SER A 227 -1.10 5.71 10.95
N MET A 228 -1.60 6.57 11.84
CA MET A 228 -2.34 7.83 11.69
C MET A 228 -3.73 7.76 11.05
#